data_AF-A0A2N3ECQ8-F1
#
_entry.id   AF-A0A2N3ECQ8-F1
#
_cell.length_a   1.000
_cell.length_b   1.000
_cell.length_c   1.000
_cell.angle_alpha   90.00
_cell.angle_beta   90.00
_cell.angle_gamma   90.00
#
_symmetry.space_group_name_H-M   'P 1'
#
loop_
_entity.id
_entity.type
_entity.pdbx_description
1 polymer ?
#
loop_
_entity_poly.entity_id
_entity_poly.type
_entity_poly.pdbx_seq_one_letter_code
_entity_poly.pdbx_strand_id
1 'polypeptide(L)'
;MQANSAKFDVVVIGYGYAGGNAAIAAADAGARVLLLEKAPAPGGISICSAGGLRIADDADAAFDYLAATCGGKTPDDVLRVFAKGITGLADRLKSLGQINGAVVETRASPGNYPFAGHATFGFAYVEAIPEFDPAVAYPQVRGAAQGGLLFKVLADNVAARADRITVRTGAPVTRLARTGRRVSGVVLADETQIDATRGVVLTCGGFESAPDLQAQFWPGGPALSAAYRHNTGDGILMAQDCGAALWHMWHYHGSYGYQVLGYPFGVRVKRLPDWQPDAAGNPTQVLPSMAWVLLDQTGRRFMNEYEPYMQDTGARPLGRFDSATQKTPR
;
A
#
# COMPACT_ATOMS: atom_id res chain seq x y z
N MET A 1 2.90 -39.72 -13.55
CA MET A 1 1.93 -39.55 -12.44
C MET A 1 1.54 -38.08 -12.41
N GLN A 2 0.29 -37.74 -12.74
CA GLN A 2 -0.20 -36.37 -12.60
C GLN A 2 -0.28 -36.05 -11.11
N ALA A 3 0.52 -35.09 -10.64
CA ALA A 3 0.37 -34.53 -9.32
C ALA A 3 -1.05 -34.00 -9.21
N ASN A 4 -1.77 -34.41 -8.16
CA ASN A 4 -3.14 -34.02 -7.90
C ASN A 4 -3.15 -32.50 -7.63
N SER A 5 -3.41 -31.67 -8.65
CA SER A 5 -3.41 -30.21 -8.51
C SER A 5 -4.55 -29.80 -7.58
N ALA A 6 -4.23 -29.07 -6.51
CA ALA A 6 -5.25 -28.50 -5.64
C ALA A 6 -6.05 -27.46 -6.44
N LYS A 7 -7.38 -27.61 -6.49
CA LYS A 7 -8.27 -26.80 -7.32
C LYS A 7 -9.07 -25.80 -6.48
N PHE A 8 -8.96 -24.52 -6.82
CA PHE A 8 -9.69 -23.41 -6.21
C PHE A 8 -10.44 -22.62 -7.26
N ASP A 9 -11.46 -21.86 -6.86
CA ASP A 9 -12.15 -20.96 -7.78
C ASP A 9 -11.35 -19.70 -8.01
N VAL A 10 -10.88 -19.09 -6.93
CA VAL A 10 -10.07 -17.87 -6.95
C VAL A 10 -8.80 -18.10 -6.15
N VAL A 11 -7.66 -17.73 -6.72
CA VAL A 11 -6.38 -17.68 -5.99
C VAL A 11 -6.00 -16.22 -5.81
N VAL A 12 -5.75 -15.80 -4.58
CA VAL A 12 -5.31 -14.45 -4.22
C VAL A 12 -3.86 -14.52 -3.73
N ILE A 13 -2.98 -13.67 -4.26
CA ILE A 13 -1.55 -13.67 -3.94
C ILE A 13 -1.18 -12.41 -3.16
N GLY A 14 -0.65 -12.59 -1.96
CA GLY A 14 -0.31 -11.53 -0.99
C GLY A 14 -1.43 -11.34 0.02
N TYR A 15 -1.12 -11.49 1.31
CA TYR A 15 -2.09 -11.35 2.41
C TYR A 15 -1.87 -10.04 3.18
N GLY A 16 -1.90 -8.92 2.45
CA GLY A 16 -2.07 -7.57 3.01
C GLY A 16 -3.55 -7.15 3.02
N TYR A 17 -3.81 -5.84 3.16
CA TYR A 17 -5.18 -5.32 3.18
C TYR A 17 -5.98 -5.60 1.91
N ALA A 18 -5.33 -5.48 0.75
CA ALA A 18 -5.98 -5.75 -0.55
C ALA A 18 -6.33 -7.23 -0.71
N GLY A 19 -5.38 -8.12 -0.40
CA GLY A 19 -5.59 -9.57 -0.57
C GLY A 19 -6.64 -10.15 0.37
N GLY A 20 -6.64 -9.73 1.65
CA GLY A 20 -7.71 -10.14 2.56
C GLY A 20 -9.09 -9.66 2.10
N ASN A 21 -9.22 -8.42 1.61
CA ASN A 21 -10.49 -7.91 1.10
C ASN A 21 -10.93 -8.63 -0.17
N ALA A 22 -10.00 -8.93 -1.08
CA ALA A 22 -10.29 -9.70 -2.30
C ALA A 22 -10.76 -11.12 -1.95
N ALA A 23 -10.12 -11.77 -0.98
CA ALA A 23 -10.50 -13.09 -0.52
C ALA A 23 -11.89 -13.11 0.14
N ILE A 24 -12.18 -12.13 1.01
CA ILE A 24 -13.51 -11.95 1.62
C ILE A 24 -14.56 -11.76 0.54
N ALA A 25 -14.34 -10.83 -0.40
CA ALA A 25 -15.32 -10.55 -1.45
C ALA A 25 -15.58 -11.77 -2.36
N ALA A 26 -14.53 -12.52 -2.72
CA ALA A 26 -14.68 -13.74 -3.51
C ALA A 26 -15.43 -14.83 -2.73
N ALA A 27 -15.12 -15.02 -1.44
CA ALA A 27 -15.81 -15.99 -0.58
C ALA A 27 -17.29 -15.63 -0.36
N ASP A 28 -17.61 -14.35 -0.14
CA ASP A 28 -18.98 -13.84 -0.02
C ASP A 28 -19.77 -14.02 -1.32
N ALA A 29 -19.09 -13.98 -2.47
CA ALA A 29 -19.66 -14.35 -3.78
C ALA A 29 -19.73 -15.88 -4.02
N GLY A 30 -19.45 -16.69 -3.00
CA GLY A 30 -19.58 -18.14 -3.03
C GLY A 30 -18.39 -18.91 -3.63
N ALA A 31 -17.27 -18.25 -3.89
CA ALA A 31 -16.07 -18.90 -4.42
C ALA A 31 -15.31 -19.68 -3.34
N ARG A 32 -14.67 -20.79 -3.71
CA ARG A 32 -13.61 -21.43 -2.91
C ARG A 32 -12.29 -20.70 -3.17
N VAL A 33 -11.71 -20.10 -2.12
CA VAL A 33 -10.58 -19.19 -2.24
C VAL A 33 -9.32 -19.81 -1.64
N LEU A 34 -8.20 -19.66 -2.33
CA LEU A 34 -6.87 -19.82 -1.75
C LEU A 34 -6.19 -18.45 -1.60
N LEU A 35 -5.82 -18.08 -0.39
CA LEU A 35 -5.07 -16.88 -0.07
C LEU A 35 -3.62 -17.24 0.29
N LEU A 36 -2.68 -16.83 -0.57
CA LEU A 36 -1.26 -17.15 -0.46
C LEU A 36 -0.47 -15.96 0.07
N GLU A 37 0.47 -16.20 0.98
CA GLU A 37 1.41 -15.20 1.48
C GLU A 37 2.84 -15.74 1.38
N LYS A 38 3.74 -14.90 0.84
CA LYS A 38 5.16 -15.23 0.66
C LYS A 38 5.89 -15.32 2.00
N ALA A 39 5.65 -14.37 2.90
CA ALA A 39 6.28 -14.33 4.20
C ALA A 39 5.70 -15.40 5.16
N PRO A 40 6.42 -15.74 6.24
CA PRO A 40 5.89 -16.64 7.27
C PRO A 40 4.64 -16.10 7.98
N ALA A 41 4.49 -14.77 8.06
CA ALA A 41 3.38 -14.08 8.70
C ALA A 41 2.67 -13.15 7.71
N PRO A 42 1.33 -13.02 7.79
CA PRO A 42 0.57 -12.12 6.93
C PRO A 42 0.61 -10.67 7.42
N GLY A 43 0.04 -9.76 6.64
CA GLY A 43 -0.07 -8.32 6.94
C GLY A 43 0.76 -7.43 6.01
N GLY A 44 1.89 -7.94 5.50
CA GLY A 44 2.76 -7.20 4.58
C GLY A 44 3.23 -5.86 5.16
N ILE A 45 3.45 -4.87 4.28
CA ILE A 45 3.70 -3.49 4.72
C ILE A 45 2.46 -2.83 5.33
N SER A 46 1.25 -3.32 5.01
CA SER A 46 -0.02 -2.74 5.44
C SER A 46 -0.17 -2.72 6.97
N ILE A 47 0.19 -3.81 7.65
CA ILE A 47 0.09 -3.90 9.11
C ILE A 47 1.03 -2.93 9.84
N CYS A 48 2.11 -2.48 9.18
CA CYS A 48 3.05 -1.49 9.71
C CYS A 48 2.56 -0.03 9.54
N SER A 49 1.42 0.18 8.87
CA SER A 49 0.90 1.51 8.56
C SER A 49 0.35 2.25 9.79
N ALA A 50 -0.08 3.49 9.58
CA ALA A 50 -0.81 4.28 10.57
C ALA A 50 -2.27 3.80 10.77
N GLY A 51 -2.75 2.82 9.98
CA GLY A 51 -4.09 2.24 10.12
C GLY A 51 -5.25 3.13 9.66
N GLY A 52 -4.99 4.31 9.09
CA GLY A 52 -6.01 5.22 8.57
C GLY A 52 -6.46 4.84 7.16
N LEU A 53 -7.76 4.63 6.99
CA LEU A 53 -8.40 4.45 5.69
C LEU A 53 -8.90 5.79 5.16
N ARG A 54 -8.45 6.19 3.98
CA ARG A 54 -8.92 7.42 3.34
C ARG A 54 -10.38 7.27 2.92
N ILE A 55 -11.23 8.17 3.38
CA ILE A 55 -12.66 8.21 3.04
C ILE A 55 -13.03 9.57 2.43
N ALA A 56 -14.18 9.63 1.76
CA ALA A 56 -14.77 10.87 1.27
C ALA A 56 -16.28 10.87 1.53
N ASP A 57 -16.86 12.06 1.71
CA ASP A 57 -18.30 12.21 1.88
C ASP A 57 -19.03 12.33 0.52
N ASP A 58 -18.35 12.85 -0.50
CA ASP A 58 -18.90 13.11 -1.82
C ASP A 58 -17.97 12.61 -2.94
N ALA A 59 -18.52 11.78 -3.84
CA ALA A 59 -17.76 11.12 -4.88
C ALA A 59 -17.36 12.06 -6.03
N ASP A 60 -18.18 13.07 -6.35
CA ASP A 60 -17.87 14.01 -7.44
C ASP A 60 -16.80 15.01 -6.99
N ALA A 61 -16.90 15.52 -5.76
CA ALA A 61 -15.87 16.34 -5.14
C ALA A 61 -14.55 15.56 -5.00
N ALA A 62 -14.61 14.28 -4.61
CA ALA A 62 -13.42 13.44 -4.56
C ALA A 62 -12.81 13.24 -5.96
N PHE A 63 -13.64 13.03 -6.99
CA PHE A 63 -13.18 12.93 -8.38
C PHE A 63 -12.47 14.20 -8.84
N ASP A 64 -13.06 15.39 -8.63
CA ASP A 64 -12.46 16.67 -9.04
C ASP A 64 -11.09 16.87 -8.40
N TYR A 65 -10.98 16.55 -7.11
CA TYR A 65 -9.72 16.61 -6.38
C TYR A 65 -8.68 15.64 -6.94
N LEU A 66 -9.07 14.39 -7.18
CA LEU A 66 -8.18 13.34 -7.67
C LEU A 66 -7.73 13.63 -9.12
N ALA A 67 -8.63 14.14 -9.97
CA ALA A 67 -8.30 14.53 -11.33
C ALA A 67 -7.26 15.64 -11.35
N ALA A 68 -7.44 16.66 -10.50
CA ALA A 68 -6.47 17.74 -10.35
C ALA A 68 -5.10 17.24 -9.84
N THR A 69 -5.09 16.40 -8.80
CA THR A 69 -3.85 15.90 -8.17
C THR A 69 -3.11 14.86 -9.03
N CYS A 70 -3.81 14.04 -9.81
CA CYS A 70 -3.21 13.13 -10.78
C CYS A 70 -2.69 13.85 -12.03
N GLY A 71 -3.17 15.06 -12.33
CA GLY A 71 -2.66 15.91 -13.41
C GLY A 71 -2.72 15.23 -14.78
N GLY A 72 -3.87 14.65 -15.11
CA GLY A 72 -4.16 13.96 -16.38
C GLY A 72 -3.43 12.63 -16.59
N LYS A 73 -2.70 12.15 -15.58
CA LYS A 73 -1.93 10.90 -15.67
C LYS A 73 -2.73 9.66 -15.31
N THR A 74 -4.01 9.79 -14.96
CA THR A 74 -4.88 8.66 -14.61
C THR A 74 -6.19 8.80 -15.36
N PRO A 75 -6.69 7.75 -16.06
CA PRO A 75 -7.98 7.81 -16.74
C PRO A 75 -9.13 8.12 -15.79
N ASP A 76 -10.07 8.92 -16.27
CA ASP A 76 -11.20 9.40 -15.49
C ASP A 76 -12.09 8.26 -14.98
N ASP A 77 -12.26 7.19 -15.75
CA ASP A 77 -13.06 6.03 -15.35
C ASP A 77 -12.47 5.31 -14.13
N VAL A 78 -11.14 5.17 -14.08
CA VAL A 78 -10.42 4.65 -12.90
C VAL A 78 -10.61 5.58 -11.70
N LEU A 79 -10.47 6.89 -11.90
CA LEU A 79 -10.66 7.88 -10.83
C LEU A 79 -12.09 7.89 -10.30
N ARG A 80 -13.10 7.79 -11.16
CA ARG A 80 -14.51 7.73 -10.76
C ARG A 80 -14.83 6.48 -9.96
N VAL A 81 -14.31 5.32 -10.36
CA VAL A 81 -14.47 4.08 -9.60
C VAL A 81 -13.83 4.21 -8.22
N PHE A 82 -12.62 4.78 -8.15
CA PHE A 82 -11.93 4.99 -6.88
C PHE A 82 -12.67 5.98 -5.98
N ALA A 83 -13.08 7.14 -6.52
CA ALA A 83 -13.82 8.18 -5.82
C ALA A 83 -15.16 7.65 -5.25
N LYS A 84 -15.89 6.84 -6.02
CA LYS A 84 -17.09 6.15 -5.53
C LYS A 84 -16.76 5.10 -4.47
N GLY A 85 -15.65 4.38 -4.62
CA GLY A 85 -15.24 3.34 -3.67
C GLY A 85 -14.95 3.91 -2.28
N ILE A 86 -14.23 5.03 -2.21
CA ILE A 86 -13.81 5.64 -0.93
C ILE A 86 -14.96 6.21 -0.11
N THR A 87 -16.12 6.51 -0.70
CA THR A 87 -17.30 6.96 0.07
C THR A 87 -17.97 5.84 0.86
N GLY A 88 -17.86 4.59 0.39
CA GLY A 88 -18.41 3.42 1.09
C GLY A 88 -17.47 2.77 2.11
N LEU A 89 -16.23 3.26 2.25
CA LEU A 89 -15.20 2.56 3.04
C LEU A 89 -15.43 2.61 4.54
N ALA A 90 -15.94 3.72 5.08
CA ALA A 90 -16.22 3.85 6.51
C ALA A 90 -17.29 2.82 6.96
N ASP A 91 -18.37 2.70 6.21
CA ASP A 91 -19.46 1.77 6.51
C ASP A 91 -19.03 0.31 6.32
N ARG A 92 -18.23 0.04 5.27
CA ARG A 92 -17.61 -1.26 5.10
C ARG A 92 -16.71 -1.62 6.29
N LEU A 93 -15.88 -0.69 6.78
CA LEU A 93 -15.02 -0.94 7.93
C LEU A 93 -15.82 -1.23 9.19
N LYS A 94 -16.89 -0.44 9.46
CA LYS A 94 -17.82 -0.67 10.57
C LYS A 94 -18.46 -2.06 10.47
N SER A 95 -18.94 -2.44 9.29
CA SER A 95 -19.55 -3.75 9.05
C SER A 95 -18.57 -4.90 9.32
N LEU A 96 -17.34 -4.82 8.80
CA LEU A 96 -16.30 -5.82 9.07
C LEU A 96 -15.93 -5.85 10.57
N GLY A 97 -15.90 -4.69 11.23
CA GLY A 97 -15.61 -4.56 12.65
C GLY A 97 -16.62 -5.23 13.59
N GLN A 98 -17.84 -5.50 13.13
CA GLN A 98 -18.86 -6.20 13.93
C GLN A 98 -18.40 -7.61 14.35
N ILE A 99 -17.56 -8.28 13.56
CA ILE A 99 -17.10 -9.64 13.85
C ILE A 99 -16.31 -9.73 15.15
N ASN A 100 -15.56 -8.69 15.49
CA ASN A 100 -14.69 -8.67 16.68
C ASN A 100 -14.98 -7.50 17.63
N GLY A 101 -16.09 -6.80 17.43
CA GLY A 101 -16.48 -5.67 18.27
C GLY A 101 -15.55 -4.45 18.13
N ALA A 102 -14.90 -4.27 16.99
CA ALA A 102 -14.02 -3.13 16.74
C ALA A 102 -14.76 -1.80 16.90
N VAL A 103 -14.12 -0.87 17.60
CA VAL A 103 -14.56 0.53 17.70
C VAL A 103 -13.98 1.29 16.52
N VAL A 104 -14.86 1.79 15.64
CA VAL A 104 -14.48 2.50 14.42
C VAL A 104 -14.89 3.96 14.53
N GLU A 105 -13.92 4.85 14.36
CA GLU A 105 -14.14 6.30 14.36
C GLU A 105 -13.77 6.91 13.01
N THR A 106 -14.47 7.99 12.64
CA THR A 106 -14.17 8.79 11.47
C THR A 106 -13.79 10.20 11.89
N ARG A 107 -12.78 10.77 11.23
CA ARG A 107 -12.26 12.11 11.51
C ARG A 107 -12.15 12.90 10.22
N ALA A 108 -12.64 14.14 10.23
CA ALA A 108 -12.43 15.06 9.11
C ALA A 108 -10.92 15.30 8.94
N SER A 109 -10.45 15.23 7.69
CA SER A 109 -9.05 15.45 7.36
C SER A 109 -9.00 15.83 5.89
N PRO A 110 -9.02 17.13 5.56
CA PRO A 110 -9.02 17.59 4.18
C PRO A 110 -7.83 17.03 3.38
N GLY A 111 -7.95 17.06 2.05
CA GLY A 111 -6.85 16.74 1.15
C GLY A 111 -5.63 17.63 1.40
N ASN A 112 -4.45 17.06 1.15
CA ASN A 112 -3.15 17.71 1.35
C ASN A 112 -2.89 18.90 0.40
N TYR A 113 -3.73 19.13 -0.60
CA TYR A 113 -3.60 20.24 -1.54
C TYR A 113 -4.91 21.03 -1.58
N PRO A 114 -4.87 22.37 -1.75
CA PRO A 114 -6.08 23.21 -1.76
C PRO A 114 -6.79 23.17 -3.13
N PHE A 115 -6.93 21.99 -3.74
CA PHE A 115 -7.70 21.83 -4.98
C PHE A 115 -9.19 21.67 -4.69
N ALA A 116 -10.03 21.93 -5.68
CA ALA A 116 -11.48 21.71 -5.58
C ALA A 116 -11.78 20.31 -5.02
N GLY A 117 -12.73 20.24 -4.09
CA GLY A 117 -13.12 18.99 -3.43
C GLY A 117 -12.24 18.55 -2.26
N HIS A 118 -11.12 19.22 -1.94
CA HIS A 118 -10.23 18.79 -0.85
C HIS A 118 -10.93 18.61 0.51
N ALA A 119 -11.97 19.38 0.81
CA ALA A 119 -12.71 19.31 2.08
C ALA A 119 -13.57 18.04 2.23
N THR A 120 -13.87 17.31 1.15
CA THR A 120 -14.74 16.11 1.20
C THR A 120 -14.14 14.96 2.00
N PHE A 121 -12.83 14.98 2.20
CA PHE A 121 -12.13 13.81 2.67
C PHE A 121 -11.99 13.73 4.19
N GLY A 122 -11.85 12.50 4.68
CA GLY A 122 -11.53 12.17 6.06
C GLY A 122 -10.72 10.88 6.19
N PHE A 123 -10.55 10.42 7.42
CA PHE A 123 -10.03 9.10 7.72
C PHE A 123 -11.00 8.30 8.56
N ALA A 124 -11.07 6.99 8.30
CA ALA A 124 -11.66 6.01 9.21
C ALA A 124 -10.54 5.22 9.88
N TYR A 125 -10.66 5.01 11.20
CA TYR A 125 -9.70 4.27 12.02
C TYR A 125 -10.41 3.18 12.81
N VAL A 126 -9.69 2.09 13.08
CA VAL A 126 -10.02 1.18 14.19
C VAL A 126 -9.28 1.69 15.42
N GLU A 127 -10.02 2.20 16.40
CA GLU A 127 -9.44 2.79 17.62
C GLU A 127 -9.15 1.73 18.67
N ALA A 128 -10.00 0.71 18.75
CA ALA A 128 -9.84 -0.39 19.69
C ALA A 128 -10.55 -1.65 19.21
N ILE A 129 -10.07 -2.79 19.69
CA ILE A 129 -10.75 -4.09 19.62
C ILE A 129 -10.73 -4.65 21.05
N PRO A 130 -11.88 -5.08 21.61
CA PRO A 130 -11.94 -5.66 22.95
C PRO A 130 -10.89 -6.77 23.14
N GLU A 131 -10.20 -6.74 24.29
CA GLU A 131 -9.24 -7.78 24.72
C GLU A 131 -8.10 -8.06 23.72
N PHE A 132 -7.76 -7.09 22.88
CA PHE A 132 -6.72 -7.25 21.86
C PHE A 132 -5.65 -6.15 21.94
N ASP A 133 -4.40 -6.58 22.11
CA ASP A 133 -3.23 -5.71 22.02
C ASP A 133 -2.41 -6.08 20.77
N PRO A 134 -2.33 -5.20 19.74
CA PRO A 134 -1.56 -5.47 18.53
C PRO A 134 -0.05 -5.62 18.80
N ALA A 135 0.51 -5.00 19.84
CA ALA A 135 1.94 -5.12 20.16
C ALA A 135 2.29 -6.51 20.69
N VAL A 136 1.36 -7.15 21.40
CA VAL A 136 1.49 -8.53 21.90
C VAL A 136 1.19 -9.54 20.82
N ALA A 137 0.13 -9.33 20.03
CA ALA A 137 -0.30 -10.25 18.99
C ALA A 137 0.63 -10.25 17.76
N TYR A 138 1.25 -9.11 17.46
CA TYR A 138 2.12 -8.94 16.30
C TYR A 138 3.51 -8.38 16.70
N PRO A 139 4.28 -9.11 17.54
CA PRO A 139 5.55 -8.62 18.09
C PRO A 139 6.63 -8.39 17.02
N GLN A 140 6.44 -8.91 15.81
CA GLN A 140 7.29 -8.68 14.64
C GLN A 140 7.03 -7.34 13.95
N VAL A 141 5.89 -6.69 14.20
CA VAL A 141 5.49 -5.47 13.52
C VAL A 141 6.17 -4.26 14.17
N ARG A 142 6.65 -3.35 13.32
CA ARG A 142 7.19 -2.05 13.73
C ARG A 142 6.38 -0.98 13.00
N GLY A 143 5.40 -0.41 13.68
CA GLY A 143 4.42 0.51 13.10
C GLY A 143 3.48 1.07 14.17
N ALA A 144 2.46 1.80 13.74
CA ALA A 144 1.43 2.28 14.68
C ALA A 144 0.50 1.13 15.10
N ALA A 145 -0.05 1.21 16.31
CA ALA A 145 -0.98 0.21 16.83
C ALA A 145 -2.21 0.03 15.91
N GLN A 146 -2.73 1.14 15.35
CA GLN A 146 -3.91 1.14 14.48
C GLN A 146 -3.71 0.30 13.20
N GLY A 147 -2.49 0.18 12.68
CA GLY A 147 -2.20 -0.71 11.55
C GLY A 147 -2.42 -2.18 11.91
N GLY A 148 -2.01 -2.57 13.13
CA GLY A 148 -2.29 -3.88 13.71
C GLY A 148 -3.78 -4.11 13.97
N LEU A 149 -4.49 -3.12 14.52
CA LEU A 149 -5.94 -3.19 14.77
C LEU A 149 -6.73 -3.38 13.47
N LEU A 150 -6.45 -2.58 12.45
CA LEU A 150 -7.10 -2.72 11.14
C LEU A 150 -6.81 -4.07 10.50
N PHE A 151 -5.58 -4.58 10.64
CA PHE A 151 -5.26 -5.93 10.16
C PHE A 151 -6.03 -7.01 10.93
N LYS A 152 -6.21 -6.87 12.25
CA LYS A 152 -6.97 -7.83 13.04
C LYS A 152 -8.43 -7.91 12.60
N VAL A 153 -9.09 -6.77 12.33
CA VAL A 153 -10.45 -6.75 11.74
C VAL A 153 -10.50 -7.57 10.45
N LEU A 154 -9.51 -7.38 9.58
CA LEU A 154 -9.44 -8.12 8.32
C LEU A 154 -9.19 -9.61 8.53
N ALA A 155 -8.22 -9.96 9.38
CA ALA A 155 -7.83 -11.34 9.65
C ALA A 155 -8.98 -12.14 10.28
N ASP A 156 -9.73 -11.54 11.19
CA ASP A 156 -10.92 -12.17 11.79
C ASP A 156 -12.03 -12.39 10.77
N ASN A 157 -12.20 -11.46 9.82
CA ASN A 157 -13.16 -11.64 8.74
C ASN A 157 -12.78 -12.76 7.77
N VAL A 158 -11.49 -12.93 7.51
CA VAL A 158 -10.99 -14.08 6.74
C VAL A 158 -11.20 -15.38 7.53
N ALA A 159 -10.87 -15.40 8.82
CA ALA A 159 -11.04 -16.56 9.70
C ALA A 159 -12.51 -16.97 9.86
N ALA A 160 -13.44 -16.01 9.94
CA ALA A 160 -14.88 -16.26 9.98
C ALA A 160 -15.43 -16.94 8.71
N ARG A 161 -14.62 -16.98 7.63
CA ARG A 161 -14.94 -17.59 6.33
C ARG A 161 -14.01 -18.76 6.02
N ALA A 162 -13.45 -19.42 7.04
CA ALA A 162 -12.49 -20.52 6.88
C ALA A 162 -13.07 -21.75 6.15
N ASP A 163 -14.40 -21.88 6.06
CA ASP A 163 -15.08 -22.88 5.24
C ASP A 163 -14.86 -22.66 3.73
N ARG A 164 -14.57 -21.41 3.32
CA ARG A 164 -14.35 -21.01 1.92
C ARG A 164 -12.95 -20.50 1.64
N ILE A 165 -12.28 -19.89 2.61
CA ILE A 165 -10.94 -19.31 2.46
C ILE A 165 -9.90 -20.21 3.11
N THR A 166 -9.05 -20.81 2.29
CA THR A 166 -7.83 -21.48 2.75
C THR A 166 -6.69 -20.48 2.74
N VAL A 167 -5.99 -20.30 3.86
CA VAL A 167 -4.80 -19.46 3.96
C VAL A 167 -3.53 -20.32 3.97
N ARG A 168 -2.51 -19.94 3.19
CA ARG A 168 -1.16 -20.53 3.27
C ARG A 168 -0.10 -19.44 3.31
N THR A 169 0.68 -19.40 4.39
CA THR A 169 1.87 -18.55 4.51
C THR A 169 3.14 -19.32 4.15
N GLY A 170 4.26 -18.62 3.96
CA GLY A 170 5.50 -19.24 3.49
C GLY A 170 5.37 -19.87 2.10
N ALA A 171 4.45 -19.36 1.28
CA ALA A 171 4.07 -19.93 -0.01
C ALA A 171 4.34 -18.92 -1.16
N PRO A 172 5.62 -18.62 -1.45
CA PRO A 172 5.98 -17.77 -2.58
C PRO A 172 5.45 -18.35 -3.89
N VAL A 173 4.78 -17.50 -4.67
CA VAL A 173 4.36 -17.81 -6.04
C VAL A 173 5.43 -17.29 -6.99
N THR A 174 5.89 -18.13 -7.90
CA THR A 174 6.97 -17.80 -8.84
C THR A 174 6.47 -17.57 -10.26
N ARG A 175 5.28 -18.10 -10.61
CA ARG A 175 4.76 -18.02 -11.98
C ARG A 175 3.24 -18.13 -12.05
N LEU A 176 2.64 -17.44 -13.03
CA LEU A 176 1.25 -17.65 -13.44
C LEU A 176 1.16 -18.80 -14.44
N ALA A 177 0.36 -19.82 -14.13
CA ALA A 177 0.07 -20.90 -15.06
C ALA A 177 -0.93 -20.42 -16.13
N ARG A 178 -0.74 -20.85 -17.39
CA ARG A 178 -1.59 -20.42 -18.51
C ARG A 178 -2.10 -21.62 -19.31
N THR A 179 -3.34 -21.51 -19.79
CA THR A 179 -3.90 -22.34 -20.86
C THR A 179 -4.26 -21.43 -22.03
N GLY A 180 -3.42 -21.43 -23.06
CA GLY A 180 -3.49 -20.44 -24.13
C GLY A 180 -3.26 -19.03 -23.58
N ARG A 181 -4.21 -18.11 -23.84
CA ARG A 181 -4.17 -16.72 -23.33
C ARG A 181 -4.72 -16.55 -21.92
N ARG A 182 -5.37 -17.58 -21.37
CA ARG A 182 -6.03 -17.50 -20.07
C ARG A 182 -5.05 -17.90 -18.95
N VAL A 183 -4.95 -17.08 -17.91
CA VAL A 183 -4.34 -17.49 -16.64
C VAL A 183 -5.23 -18.55 -15.99
N SER A 184 -4.68 -19.76 -15.81
CA SER A 184 -5.39 -20.93 -15.33
C SER A 184 -5.04 -21.31 -13.89
N GLY A 185 -4.07 -20.63 -13.28
CA GLY A 185 -3.58 -20.97 -11.95
C GLY A 185 -2.24 -20.33 -11.64
N VAL A 186 -1.54 -20.90 -10.67
CA VAL A 186 -0.24 -20.43 -10.19
C VAL A 186 0.71 -21.59 -9.94
N VAL A 187 2.02 -21.31 -9.94
CA VAL A 187 3.07 -22.24 -9.53
C VAL A 187 3.82 -21.65 -8.33
N LEU A 188 3.91 -22.43 -7.26
CA LEU A 188 4.67 -22.07 -6.06
C LEU A 188 6.18 -22.33 -6.26
N ALA A 189 7.02 -21.79 -5.37
CA ALA A 189 8.47 -21.99 -5.45
C ALA A 189 8.92 -23.45 -5.23
N ASP A 190 8.08 -24.30 -4.63
CA ASP A 190 8.30 -25.75 -4.52
C ASP A 190 7.80 -26.52 -5.75
N GLU A 191 7.52 -25.82 -6.86
CA GLU A 191 6.93 -26.31 -8.10
C GLU A 191 5.51 -26.89 -7.97
N THR A 192 4.85 -26.74 -6.81
CA THR A 192 3.44 -27.11 -6.66
C THR A 192 2.58 -26.25 -7.59
N GLN A 193 1.83 -26.92 -8.46
CA GLN A 193 0.83 -26.27 -9.31
C GLN A 193 -0.53 -26.21 -8.62
N ILE A 194 -1.17 -25.05 -8.69
CA ILE A 194 -2.49 -24.78 -8.13
C ILE A 194 -3.38 -24.22 -9.23
N ASP A 195 -4.53 -24.85 -9.45
CA ASP A 195 -5.46 -24.44 -10.50
C ASP A 195 -6.48 -23.44 -9.95
N ALA A 196 -6.79 -22.43 -10.77
CA ALA A 196 -7.78 -21.38 -10.51
C ALA A 196 -8.88 -21.40 -11.59
N THR A 197 -10.09 -21.83 -11.24
CA THR A 197 -11.18 -22.02 -12.21
C THR A 197 -11.82 -20.72 -12.68
N ARG A 198 -11.75 -19.65 -11.89
CA ARG A 198 -12.35 -18.34 -12.21
C ARG A 198 -11.29 -17.27 -12.43
N GLY A 199 -10.24 -17.23 -11.62
CA GLY A 199 -9.13 -16.31 -11.85
C GLY A 199 -8.12 -16.23 -10.72
N VAL A 200 -7.07 -15.45 -10.98
CA VAL A 200 -6.00 -15.14 -10.02
C VAL A 200 -6.03 -13.63 -9.75
N VAL A 201 -5.90 -13.24 -8.49
CA VAL A 201 -5.82 -11.84 -8.06
C VAL A 201 -4.44 -11.57 -7.48
N LEU A 202 -3.71 -10.62 -8.09
CA LEU A 202 -2.39 -10.20 -7.62
C LEU A 202 -2.52 -9.02 -6.66
N THR A 203 -2.09 -9.22 -5.41
CA THR A 203 -2.07 -8.22 -4.33
C THR A 203 -0.72 -8.24 -3.59
N CYS A 204 0.36 -8.43 -4.36
CA CYS A 204 1.70 -8.78 -3.87
C CYS A 204 2.54 -7.61 -3.35
N GLY A 205 1.97 -6.40 -3.24
CA GLY A 205 2.75 -5.19 -2.96
C GLY A 205 3.56 -4.72 -4.17
N GLY A 206 4.52 -3.82 -3.91
CA GLY A 206 5.37 -3.20 -4.93
C GLY A 206 6.73 -3.88 -5.09
N PHE A 207 7.70 -3.08 -5.53
CA PHE A 207 9.09 -3.49 -5.75
C PHE A 207 10.09 -2.68 -4.91
N GLU A 208 9.63 -2.08 -3.81
CA GLU A 208 10.44 -1.26 -2.91
C GLU A 208 11.59 -2.02 -2.23
N SER A 209 11.64 -3.34 -2.34
CA SER A 209 12.77 -4.18 -1.89
C SER A 209 13.43 -4.96 -3.02
N ALA A 210 13.32 -4.49 -4.28
CA ALA A 210 13.94 -5.12 -5.45
C ALA A 210 14.96 -4.18 -6.13
N PRO A 211 16.26 -4.25 -5.77
CA PRO A 211 17.28 -3.33 -6.27
C PRO A 211 17.35 -3.23 -7.79
N ASP A 212 17.14 -4.33 -8.51
CA ASP A 212 17.19 -4.35 -9.99
C ASP A 212 16.03 -3.54 -10.60
N LEU A 213 14.82 -3.70 -10.06
CA LEU A 213 13.65 -2.92 -10.50
C LEU A 213 13.77 -1.45 -10.08
N GLN A 214 14.34 -1.16 -8.91
CA GLN A 214 14.65 0.21 -8.53
C GLN A 214 15.64 0.86 -9.50
N ALA A 215 16.74 0.17 -9.82
CA ALA A 215 17.74 0.69 -10.76
C ALA A 215 17.15 0.94 -12.16
N GLN A 216 16.20 0.11 -12.58
CA GLN A 216 15.53 0.27 -13.87
C GLN A 216 14.52 1.43 -13.88
N PHE A 217 13.75 1.61 -12.81
CA PHE A 217 12.59 2.51 -12.83
C PHE A 217 12.76 3.79 -11.99
N TRP A 218 13.68 3.83 -11.03
CA TRP A 218 13.91 4.96 -10.11
C TRP A 218 15.30 5.60 -10.33
N PRO A 219 15.41 6.59 -11.24
CA PRO A 219 16.69 7.20 -11.58
C PRO A 219 17.33 8.02 -10.45
N GLY A 220 16.59 8.28 -9.36
CA GLY A 220 17.07 9.04 -8.19
C GLY A 220 17.96 8.26 -7.21
N GLY A 221 18.31 7.00 -7.53
CA GLY A 221 19.08 6.11 -6.66
C GLY A 221 18.19 5.19 -5.80
N PRO A 222 18.80 4.32 -4.98
CA PRO A 222 18.05 3.31 -4.25
C PRO A 222 17.17 3.94 -3.18
N ALA A 223 15.90 3.51 -3.14
CA ALA A 223 15.01 3.82 -2.02
C ALA A 223 15.08 2.69 -1.00
N LEU A 224 15.22 3.06 0.26
CA LEU A 224 15.26 2.11 1.37
C LEU A 224 13.84 1.81 1.84
N SER A 225 13.52 0.53 2.01
CA SER A 225 12.26 0.14 2.65
C SER A 225 12.20 0.68 4.08
N ALA A 226 11.05 1.18 4.49
CA ALA A 226 10.82 1.74 5.82
C ALA A 226 10.36 0.69 6.85
N ALA A 227 9.79 -0.44 6.41
CA ALA A 227 9.14 -1.37 7.36
C ALA A 227 8.99 -2.82 6.90
N TYR A 228 9.04 -3.13 5.60
CA TYR A 228 8.78 -4.49 5.10
C TYR A 228 9.65 -4.83 3.88
N ARG A 229 10.26 -6.03 3.87
CA ARG A 229 11.28 -6.40 2.85
C ARG A 229 10.88 -7.52 1.89
N HIS A 230 9.68 -8.07 1.99
CA HIS A 230 9.26 -9.16 1.10
C HIS A 230 8.59 -8.68 -0.20
N ASN A 231 8.37 -7.37 -0.35
CA ASN A 231 7.83 -6.77 -1.58
C ASN A 231 8.96 -6.59 -2.61
N THR A 232 9.16 -7.63 -3.41
CA THR A 232 10.27 -7.73 -4.37
C THR A 232 9.81 -7.63 -5.83
N GLY A 233 8.61 -7.11 -6.09
CA GLY A 233 8.10 -6.94 -7.46
C GLY A 233 7.62 -8.23 -8.13
N ASP A 234 7.57 -9.37 -7.42
CA ASP A 234 7.23 -10.68 -7.98
C ASP A 234 5.90 -10.66 -8.76
N GLY A 235 4.86 -10.01 -8.21
CA GLY A 235 3.56 -9.88 -8.87
C GLY A 235 3.62 -9.09 -10.18
N ILE A 236 4.45 -8.05 -10.23
CA ILE A 236 4.64 -7.21 -11.41
C ILE A 236 5.30 -8.03 -12.51
N LEU A 237 6.40 -8.72 -12.18
CA LEU A 237 7.14 -9.57 -13.12
C LEU A 237 6.26 -10.70 -13.66
N MET A 238 5.54 -11.40 -12.78
CA MET A 238 4.59 -12.44 -13.19
C MET A 238 3.50 -11.94 -14.14
N ALA A 239 3.00 -10.72 -13.94
CA ALA A 239 2.03 -10.10 -14.83
C ALA A 239 2.66 -9.71 -16.18
N GLN A 240 3.87 -9.15 -16.17
CA GLN A 240 4.61 -8.81 -17.40
C GLN A 240 4.92 -10.04 -18.26
N ASP A 241 5.28 -11.18 -17.64
CA ASP A 241 5.48 -12.46 -18.34
C ASP A 241 4.20 -12.95 -19.07
N CYS A 242 3.05 -12.47 -18.60
CA CYS A 242 1.75 -12.69 -19.24
C CYS A 242 1.37 -11.61 -20.27
N GLY A 243 2.24 -10.63 -20.52
CA GLY A 243 2.03 -9.54 -21.48
C GLY A 243 1.31 -8.31 -20.89
N ALA A 244 1.22 -8.20 -19.56
CA ALA A 244 0.62 -7.01 -18.94
C ALA A 244 1.46 -5.76 -19.21
N ALA A 245 0.79 -4.66 -19.55
CA ALA A 245 1.41 -3.35 -19.62
C ALA A 245 1.75 -2.85 -18.21
N LEU A 246 2.79 -2.03 -18.13
CA LEU A 246 3.17 -1.32 -16.91
C LEU A 246 2.78 0.15 -16.99
N TRP A 247 2.60 0.76 -15.82
CA TRP A 247 2.22 2.17 -15.73
C TRP A 247 2.81 2.81 -14.48
N HIS A 248 3.30 4.04 -14.62
CA HIS A 248 3.88 4.86 -13.54
C HIS A 248 4.95 4.18 -12.68
N MET A 249 5.75 3.27 -13.25
CA MET A 249 6.80 2.56 -12.52
C MET A 249 7.85 3.48 -11.90
N TRP A 250 7.99 4.71 -12.41
CA TRP A 250 8.86 5.74 -11.85
C TRP A 250 8.38 6.28 -10.49
N HIS A 251 7.15 5.97 -10.07
CA HIS A 251 6.52 6.53 -8.89
C HIS A 251 6.63 5.61 -7.67
N TYR A 252 6.88 6.21 -6.51
CA TYR A 252 6.84 5.57 -5.21
C TYR A 252 6.44 6.59 -4.13
N HIS A 253 5.92 6.09 -3.02
CA HIS A 253 5.59 6.89 -1.85
C HIS A 253 6.73 6.77 -0.83
N GLY A 254 7.32 7.89 -0.43
CA GLY A 254 8.49 7.91 0.46
C GLY A 254 8.99 9.31 0.77
N SER A 255 9.55 9.48 1.97
CA SER A 255 10.19 10.71 2.41
C SER A 255 11.71 10.62 2.36
N TYR A 256 12.38 11.73 2.61
CA TYR A 256 13.80 11.75 2.94
C TYR A 256 14.08 10.91 4.18
N GLY A 257 15.27 10.33 4.19
CA GLY A 257 15.76 9.48 5.26
C GLY A 257 17.24 9.21 5.09
N TYR A 258 17.79 8.44 6.02
CA TYR A 258 19.17 8.02 5.99
C TYR A 258 19.26 6.54 6.31
N GLN A 259 20.34 5.92 5.84
CA GLN A 259 20.71 4.57 6.24
C GLN A 259 21.41 4.63 7.59
N VAL A 260 21.08 3.69 8.47
CA VAL A 260 21.89 3.39 9.65
C VAL A 260 22.65 2.10 9.37
N LEU A 261 23.97 2.11 9.52
CA LEU A 261 24.80 0.93 9.24
C LEU A 261 24.37 -0.25 10.12
N GLY A 262 24.20 -1.41 9.50
CA GLY A 262 23.70 -2.62 10.18
C GLY A 262 22.19 -2.62 10.45
N TYR A 263 21.46 -1.53 10.21
CA TYR A 263 20.01 -1.49 10.32
C TYR A 263 19.35 -1.82 8.97
N PRO A 264 18.39 -2.77 8.93
CA PRO A 264 17.84 -3.28 7.68
C PRO A 264 16.86 -2.36 6.94
N PHE A 265 16.49 -1.21 7.53
CA PHE A 265 15.49 -0.29 6.98
C PHE A 265 16.05 1.13 6.87
N GLY A 266 15.40 1.96 6.04
CA GLY A 266 15.65 3.40 6.01
C GLY A 266 15.06 4.08 7.25
N VAL A 267 15.82 4.98 7.87
CA VAL A 267 15.32 5.81 8.96
C VAL A 267 14.76 7.10 8.37
N ARG A 268 13.45 7.30 8.51
CA ARG A 268 12.77 8.51 8.05
C ARG A 268 13.10 9.69 8.97
N VAL A 269 13.42 10.84 8.37
CA VAL A 269 13.50 12.11 9.11
C VAL A 269 12.08 12.67 9.20
N LYS A 270 11.33 12.29 10.25
CA LYS A 270 9.96 12.78 10.48
C LYS A 270 9.96 13.71 11.69
N ARG A 271 9.61 15.00 11.50
CA ARG A 271 9.32 15.88 12.64
C ARG A 271 8.20 16.89 12.44
N LEU A 272 7.67 17.09 11.23
CA LEU A 272 6.54 17.99 11.06
C LEU A 272 5.22 17.20 10.96
N PRO A 273 4.12 17.75 11.50
CA PRO A 273 2.81 17.24 11.16
C PRO A 273 2.53 17.41 9.66
N ASP A 274 1.60 16.61 9.16
CA ASP A 274 1.13 16.69 7.79
C ASP A 274 0.49 18.07 7.56
N TRP A 275 0.93 18.80 6.53
CA TRP A 275 0.36 20.09 6.19
C TRP A 275 -1.10 19.90 5.73
N GLN A 276 -2.01 20.72 6.26
CA GLN A 276 -3.40 20.75 5.85
C GLN A 276 -3.79 22.21 5.53
N PRO A 277 -4.47 22.45 4.40
CA PRO A 277 -5.03 23.77 4.12
C PRO A 277 -6.25 24.01 5.04
N ASP A 278 -6.36 25.20 5.64
CA ASP A 278 -7.64 25.69 6.15
C ASP A 278 -8.40 26.51 5.09
N ALA A 279 -9.65 26.88 5.39
CA ALA A 279 -10.51 27.67 4.49
C ALA A 279 -9.98 29.10 4.17
N ALA A 280 -8.92 29.55 4.85
CA ALA A 280 -8.25 30.84 4.67
C ALA A 280 -6.76 30.71 4.29
N GLY A 281 -6.24 29.51 4.04
CA GLY A 281 -4.81 29.24 3.80
C GLY A 281 -3.91 29.32 5.04
N ASN A 282 -4.48 29.42 6.25
CA ASN A 282 -3.74 29.38 7.50
C ASN A 282 -3.46 27.91 7.92
N PRO A 283 -2.23 27.55 8.27
CA PRO A 283 -1.93 26.22 8.77
C PRO A 283 -2.57 26.08 10.16
N THR A 284 -3.66 25.32 10.27
CA THR A 284 -4.38 25.04 11.55
C THR A 284 -3.53 24.30 12.58
N GLN A 285 -2.29 23.95 12.24
CA GLN A 285 -1.24 23.64 13.18
C GLN A 285 -0.10 24.64 13.01
N VAL A 286 0.30 25.30 14.10
CA VAL A 286 1.58 26.00 14.15
C VAL A 286 2.64 24.99 13.74
N LEU A 287 3.15 25.13 12.52
CA LEU A 287 4.21 24.25 12.04
C LEU A 287 5.40 24.47 12.98
N PRO A 288 5.93 23.41 13.60
CA PRO A 288 7.15 23.54 14.37
C PRO A 288 8.22 24.17 13.49
N SER A 289 9.00 25.11 14.05
CA SER A 289 10.16 25.63 13.34
C SER A 289 11.10 24.49 12.95
N MET A 290 11.42 24.39 11.66
CA MET A 290 12.41 23.46 11.15
C MET A 290 13.73 23.70 11.86
N ALA A 291 14.19 22.67 12.55
CA ALA A 291 15.44 22.68 13.31
C ALA A 291 16.63 22.17 12.47
N TRP A 292 16.42 21.95 11.17
CA TRP A 292 17.41 21.42 10.23
C TRP A 292 17.13 21.95 8.83
N VAL A 293 18.16 21.93 7.99
CA VAL A 293 18.08 22.23 6.55
C VAL A 293 18.70 21.07 5.78
N LEU A 294 18.21 20.81 4.57
CA LEU A 294 18.80 19.82 3.68
C LEU A 294 19.76 20.51 2.71
N LEU A 295 20.99 20.00 2.69
CA LEU A 295 22.06 20.47 1.81
C LEU A 295 22.38 19.39 0.78
N ASP A 296 22.71 19.84 -0.43
CA ASP A 296 23.22 19.00 -1.51
C ASP A 296 24.69 18.60 -1.29
N GLN A 297 25.28 17.85 -2.23
CA GLN A 297 26.68 17.41 -2.12
C GLN A 297 27.69 18.58 -2.15
N THR A 298 27.23 19.79 -2.52
CA THR A 298 28.02 21.03 -2.55
C THR A 298 27.78 21.92 -1.33
N GLY A 299 26.95 21.50 -0.38
CA GLY A 299 26.61 22.26 0.82
C GLY A 299 25.55 23.35 0.58
N ARG A 300 24.76 23.28 -0.49
CA ARG A 300 23.71 24.27 -0.81
C ARG A 300 22.31 23.72 -0.54
N ARG A 301 21.41 24.58 -0.06
CA ARG A 301 19.99 24.22 0.06
C ARG A 301 19.37 24.00 -1.32
N PHE A 302 18.61 22.93 -1.48
CA PHE A 302 18.02 22.54 -2.78
C PHE A 302 16.48 22.43 -2.76
N MET A 303 15.84 22.64 -1.61
CA MET A 303 14.39 22.51 -1.45
C MET A 303 13.86 23.38 -0.30
N ASN A 304 12.54 23.51 -0.22
CA ASN A 304 11.83 24.02 0.95
C ASN A 304 11.36 22.85 1.82
N GLU A 305 11.91 22.74 3.03
CA GLU A 305 11.63 21.65 3.96
C GLU A 305 10.18 21.68 4.52
N TYR A 306 9.43 22.78 4.33
CA TYR A 306 8.03 22.92 4.78
C TYR A 306 6.96 22.61 3.72
N GLU A 307 7.30 22.54 2.43
CA GLU A 307 6.32 22.43 1.35
C GLU A 307 5.66 21.04 1.25
N PRO A 308 4.42 20.97 0.75
CA PRO A 308 3.22 20.64 1.54
C PRO A 308 3.10 19.17 1.93
N TYR A 309 3.93 18.27 1.41
CA TYR A 309 3.93 16.89 1.87
C TYR A 309 5.27 16.21 1.57
N MET A 310 6.20 16.27 2.53
CA MET A 310 7.51 15.61 2.43
C MET A 310 7.41 14.09 2.19
N GLN A 311 6.24 13.46 2.42
CA GLN A 311 6.07 12.01 2.24
C GLN A 311 5.67 11.60 0.81
N ASP A 312 5.07 12.50 0.00
CA ASP A 312 4.59 12.18 -1.36
C ASP A 312 5.56 12.63 -2.45
N THR A 313 6.08 13.86 -2.33
CA THR A 313 6.91 14.47 -3.38
C THR A 313 8.32 14.81 -2.91
N GLY A 314 8.62 14.53 -1.63
CA GLY A 314 9.93 14.76 -1.04
C GLY A 314 11.04 14.10 -1.83
N ALA A 315 10.89 12.89 -2.37
CA ALA A 315 12.02 12.31 -3.09
C ALA A 315 12.40 13.04 -4.42
N ARG A 316 11.52 13.86 -5.02
CA ARG A 316 11.70 14.39 -6.38
C ARG A 316 12.94 15.28 -6.56
N PRO A 317 13.27 16.22 -5.66
CA PRO A 317 14.49 17.01 -5.79
C PRO A 317 15.78 16.17 -5.77
N LEU A 318 15.78 14.98 -5.16
CA LEU A 318 16.93 14.05 -5.19
C LEU A 318 17.16 13.43 -6.57
N GLY A 319 16.15 13.42 -7.45
CA GLY A 319 16.29 12.93 -8.82
C GLY A 319 17.06 13.87 -9.75
N ARG A 320 17.53 15.03 -9.27
CA ARG A 320 18.25 16.00 -10.12
C ARG A 320 19.66 15.51 -10.39
N PHE A 321 19.95 15.27 -11.66
CA PHE A 321 21.29 14.95 -12.15
C PHE A 321 22.14 16.22 -12.29
N ASP A 322 23.37 16.19 -11.79
CA ASP A 322 24.37 17.21 -12.05
C ASP A 322 25.24 16.80 -13.24
N SER A 323 25.07 17.51 -14.37
CA SER A 323 25.82 17.24 -15.59
C SER A 323 27.31 17.60 -15.51
N ALA A 324 27.72 18.47 -14.57
CA ALA A 324 29.12 18.86 -14.40
C ALA A 324 29.89 17.78 -13.63
N THR A 325 29.30 17.25 -12.56
CA THR A 325 29.92 16.20 -11.74
C THR A 325 29.55 14.78 -12.17
N GLN A 326 28.56 14.63 -13.06
CA GLN A 326 27.99 13.37 -13.54
C GLN A 326 27.45 12.51 -12.39
N LYS A 327 26.78 13.13 -11.41
CA LYS A 327 26.29 12.49 -10.18
C LYS A 327 24.83 12.83 -9.89
N THR A 328 24.18 11.93 -9.15
CA THR A 328 22.84 12.09 -8.55
C THR A 328 22.90 11.65 -7.09
N PRO A 329 22.18 12.31 -6.16
CA PRO A 329 21.56 13.62 -6.32
C PRO A 329 22.62 14.71 -6.54
N ARG A 330 22.28 15.78 -7.27
CA ARG A 330 23.02 17.05 -7.26
C ARG A 330 23.32 17.49 -5.83
#